data_AF-A0A382U8U3-F1
#
_entry.id   AF-A0A382U8U3-F1
#
_cell.length_a   1.000
_cell.length_b   1.000
_cell.length_c   1.000
_cell.angle_alpha   90.00
_cell.angle_beta   90.00
_cell.angle_gamma   90.00
#
_symmetry.space_group_name_H-M   'P 1'
#
loop_
_entity.id
_entity.type
_entity.pdbx_description
1 polymer ?
#
loop_
_entity_poly.entity_id
_entity_poly.type
_entity_poly.pdbx_seq_one_letter_code
_entity_poly.pdbx_strand_id
1 'polypeptide(L)'
;MPYDAVPFSKFKAKCFIPAAEKSIQLAIDRINKIVSNKDEPNFKNTIVALEIASEELDYVMSVYWHLFGSESNKELKDLAEKISPMGSKFQNDILLNSKLFDKIKLVYESKENKNLDNEDIRLIDVTYKNFVRNGADLKEQDKEKIRKIDEKLSLLSPQFSNNVLNAQNKYELWIDNKQNLEGLPESSISIAKEEAKKKG
;
A
#
# COMPACT_ATOMS: atom_id res chain seq x y z
N MET A 1 14.19 -16.89 -8.38
CA MET A 1 14.95 -17.13 -7.12
C MET A 1 14.26 -18.29 -6.40
N PRO A 2 14.85 -18.92 -5.37
CA PRO A 2 14.07 -19.81 -4.51
C PRO A 2 12.77 -19.11 -4.06
N TYR A 3 11.64 -19.80 -4.15
CA TYR A 3 10.32 -19.31 -3.72
C TYR A 3 9.87 -17.97 -4.36
N ASP A 4 10.27 -17.69 -5.60
CA ASP A 4 9.95 -16.44 -6.31
C ASP A 4 10.34 -15.17 -5.54
N ALA A 5 11.40 -15.26 -4.71
CA ALA A 5 11.88 -14.16 -3.91
C ALA A 5 12.21 -12.90 -4.75
N VAL A 6 11.83 -11.75 -4.20
CA VAL A 6 12.04 -10.43 -4.80
C VAL A 6 13.54 -10.16 -5.00
N PRO A 7 13.99 -9.85 -6.23
CA PRO A 7 15.38 -9.50 -6.49
C PRO A 7 15.71 -8.06 -6.14
N PHE A 8 15.69 -7.71 -4.84
CA PHE A 8 15.91 -6.33 -4.36
C PHE A 8 17.12 -5.64 -4.99
N SER A 9 18.23 -6.37 -5.16
CA SER A 9 19.47 -5.87 -5.79
C SER A 9 19.33 -5.44 -7.26
N LYS A 10 18.25 -5.85 -7.95
CA LYS A 10 17.98 -5.48 -9.34
C LYS A 10 17.10 -4.23 -9.49
N PHE A 11 16.45 -3.77 -8.43
CA PHE A 11 15.57 -2.61 -8.49
C PHE A 11 16.36 -1.31 -8.35
N LYS A 12 15.94 -0.29 -9.12
CA LYS A 12 16.47 1.08 -9.06
C LYS A 12 15.31 2.03 -8.86
N ALA A 13 15.52 3.11 -8.12
CA ALA A 13 14.48 4.11 -7.82
C ALA A 13 13.73 4.57 -9.10
N LYS A 14 14.48 4.86 -10.17
CA LYS A 14 13.94 5.29 -11.47
C LYS A 14 12.97 4.31 -12.16
N CYS A 15 12.92 3.04 -11.72
CA CYS A 15 12.04 2.03 -12.32
C CYS A 15 10.63 2.05 -11.72
N PHE A 16 10.42 2.62 -10.52
CA PHE A 16 9.15 2.49 -9.81
C PHE A 16 8.00 3.25 -10.48
N ILE A 17 8.21 4.50 -10.88
CA ILE A 17 7.14 5.30 -11.51
C ILE A 17 6.66 4.66 -12.82
N PRO A 18 7.54 4.32 -13.80
CA PRO A 18 7.08 3.68 -15.03
C PRO A 18 6.42 2.31 -14.78
N ALA A 19 6.91 1.54 -13.81
CA ALA A 19 6.31 0.25 -13.46
C ALA A 19 4.92 0.42 -12.82
N ALA A 20 4.75 1.40 -11.93
CA ALA A 20 3.47 1.73 -11.31
C ALA A 20 2.46 2.24 -12.36
N GLU A 21 2.84 3.15 -13.25
CA GLU A 21 1.97 3.63 -14.33
C GLU A 21 1.51 2.49 -15.24
N LYS A 22 2.45 1.63 -15.65
CA LYS A 22 2.14 0.49 -16.53
C LYS A 22 1.21 -0.52 -15.85
N SER A 23 1.48 -0.85 -14.59
CA SER A 23 0.68 -1.81 -13.83
C SER A 23 -0.71 -1.27 -13.48
N ILE A 24 -0.83 0.03 -13.16
CA ILE A 24 -2.13 0.71 -13.02
C ILE A 24 -2.94 0.59 -14.30
N GLN A 25 -2.33 0.84 -15.47
CA GLN A 25 -3.06 0.71 -16.74
C GLN A 25 -3.55 -0.72 -16.98
N LEU A 26 -2.71 -1.73 -16.72
CA LEU A 26 -3.11 -3.15 -16.86
C LEU A 26 -4.26 -3.49 -15.92
N ALA A 27 -4.21 -3.02 -14.68
CA ALA A 27 -5.26 -3.26 -13.69
C ALA A 27 -6.58 -2.58 -14.10
N ILE A 28 -6.53 -1.32 -14.55
CA ILE A 28 -7.70 -0.60 -15.07
C ILE A 28 -8.32 -1.35 -16.25
N ASP A 29 -7.50 -1.84 -17.19
CA ASP A 29 -7.99 -2.60 -18.35
C ASP A 29 -8.72 -3.89 -17.93
N ARG A 30 -8.18 -4.61 -16.94
CA ARG A 30 -8.82 -5.82 -16.39
C ARG A 30 -10.11 -5.50 -15.66
N ILE A 31 -10.13 -4.44 -14.85
CA ILE A 31 -11.33 -4.02 -14.12
C ILE A 31 -12.42 -3.55 -15.07
N ASN A 32 -12.06 -2.83 -16.13
CA ASN A 32 -12.98 -2.45 -17.19
C ASN A 32 -13.59 -3.69 -17.89
N LYS A 33 -12.83 -4.78 -18.06
CA LYS A 33 -13.39 -6.05 -18.57
C LYS A 33 -14.41 -6.66 -17.60
N ILE A 34 -14.16 -6.61 -16.28
CA ILE A 34 -15.13 -7.07 -15.27
C ILE A 34 -16.42 -6.24 -15.35
N VAL A 35 -16.27 -4.91 -15.38
CA VAL A 35 -17.40 -3.97 -15.44
C VAL A 35 -18.20 -4.11 -16.72
N SER A 36 -17.54 -4.33 -17.87
CA SER A 36 -18.19 -4.45 -19.18
C SER A 36 -18.68 -5.86 -19.51
N ASN A 37 -18.35 -6.87 -18.70
CA ASN A 37 -18.84 -8.24 -18.91
C ASN A 37 -20.38 -8.26 -18.81
N LYS A 38 -21.04 -8.82 -19.83
CA LYS A 38 -22.51 -8.91 -19.95
C LYS A 38 -23.08 -10.19 -19.36
N ASP A 39 -22.24 -11.18 -19.07
CA ASP A 39 -22.66 -12.39 -18.38
C ASP A 39 -23.18 -12.05 -16.97
N GLU A 40 -24.02 -12.93 -16.43
CA GLU A 40 -24.50 -12.81 -15.05
C GLU A 40 -23.30 -12.78 -14.08
N PRO A 41 -23.18 -11.78 -13.20
CA PRO A 41 -22.09 -11.70 -12.23
C PRO A 41 -22.07 -12.94 -11.33
N ASN A 42 -20.91 -13.58 -11.24
CA ASN A 42 -20.67 -14.73 -10.38
C ASN A 42 -19.28 -14.63 -9.73
N PHE A 43 -19.00 -15.58 -8.85
CA PHE A 43 -17.74 -15.64 -8.11
C PHE A 43 -16.51 -15.56 -9.03
N LYS A 44 -16.48 -16.30 -10.14
CA LYS A 44 -15.31 -16.36 -11.03
C LYS A 44 -15.14 -15.09 -11.86
N ASN A 45 -16.20 -14.62 -12.51
CA ASN A 45 -16.10 -13.51 -13.46
C ASN A 45 -16.04 -12.12 -12.78
N THR A 46 -16.31 -12.06 -11.48
CA THR A 46 -16.33 -10.82 -10.70
C THR A 46 -15.32 -10.85 -9.55
N ILE A 47 -15.43 -11.79 -8.61
CA ILE A 47 -14.62 -11.78 -7.38
C ILE A 47 -13.21 -12.28 -7.65
N VAL A 48 -13.06 -13.48 -8.22
CA VAL A 48 -11.73 -14.01 -8.59
C VAL A 48 -11.05 -13.12 -9.61
N ALA A 49 -11.79 -12.65 -10.62
CA ALA A 49 -11.26 -11.72 -11.63
C ALA A 49 -10.75 -10.42 -11.01
N LEU A 50 -11.41 -9.91 -9.96
CA LEU A 50 -11.00 -8.71 -9.24
C LEU A 50 -9.75 -8.97 -8.38
N GLU A 51 -9.70 -10.10 -7.68
CA GLU A 51 -8.59 -10.48 -6.80
C GLU A 51 -7.23 -10.48 -7.53
N ILE A 52 -7.22 -10.91 -8.79
CA ILE A 52 -5.99 -10.97 -9.61
C ILE A 52 -5.80 -9.73 -10.50
N ALA A 53 -6.71 -8.75 -10.47
CA ALA A 53 -6.70 -7.66 -11.44
C ALA A 53 -5.47 -6.75 -11.28
N SER A 54 -4.99 -6.57 -10.04
CA SER A 54 -3.92 -5.63 -9.68
C SER A 54 -2.58 -6.29 -9.35
N GLU A 55 -2.40 -7.58 -9.62
CA GLU A 55 -1.24 -8.37 -9.15
C GLU A 55 0.13 -7.69 -9.41
N GLU A 56 0.35 -7.14 -10.62
CA GLU A 56 1.61 -6.46 -10.93
C GLU A 56 1.77 -5.14 -10.16
N LEU A 57 0.67 -4.42 -9.92
CA LEU A 57 0.70 -3.19 -9.15
C LEU A 57 0.99 -3.50 -7.68
N ASP A 58 0.34 -4.53 -7.12
CA ASP A 58 0.54 -4.97 -5.75
C ASP A 58 1.99 -5.40 -5.53
N TYR A 59 2.58 -6.11 -6.50
CA TYR A 59 4.00 -6.43 -6.50
C TYR A 59 4.88 -5.18 -6.49
N VAL A 60 4.68 -4.25 -7.43
CA VAL A 60 5.49 -3.02 -7.55
C VAL A 60 5.39 -2.19 -6.28
N MET A 61 4.19 -1.99 -5.74
CA MET A 61 3.94 -1.21 -4.54
C MET A 61 4.53 -1.88 -3.30
N SER A 62 4.39 -3.19 -3.16
CA SER A 62 4.99 -3.96 -2.06
C SER A 62 6.51 -3.82 -2.03
N VAL A 63 7.17 -3.98 -3.19
CA VAL A 63 8.64 -3.82 -3.29
C VAL A 63 9.06 -2.39 -2.96
N TYR A 64 8.35 -1.38 -3.49
CA TYR A 64 8.65 0.01 -3.21
C TYR A 64 8.52 0.34 -1.71
N TRP A 65 7.37 0.02 -1.10
CA TRP A 65 7.12 0.33 0.30
C TRP A 65 8.01 -0.44 1.26
N HIS A 66 8.41 -1.67 0.90
CA HIS A 66 9.44 -2.40 1.63
C HIS A 66 10.76 -1.61 1.65
N LEU A 67 11.29 -1.23 0.48
CA LEU A 67 12.55 -0.48 0.39
C LEU A 67 12.46 0.92 1.01
N PHE A 68 11.31 1.58 0.89
CA PHE A 68 11.06 2.87 1.54
C PHE A 68 11.16 2.76 3.07
N GLY A 69 10.70 1.64 3.65
CA GLY A 69 10.73 1.41 5.09
C GLY A 69 12.05 0.86 5.63
N SER A 70 12.78 0.04 4.86
CA SER A 70 14.00 -0.63 5.32
C SER A 70 15.30 0.07 4.90
N GLU A 71 15.37 0.57 3.66
CA GLU A 71 16.59 1.10 3.02
C GLU A 71 16.34 2.50 2.45
N SER A 72 15.59 3.32 3.20
CA SER A 72 15.14 4.64 2.77
C SER A 72 16.31 5.57 2.46
N ASN A 73 16.37 6.08 1.24
CA ASN A 73 17.31 7.11 0.81
C ASN A 73 16.58 8.29 0.18
N LYS A 74 17.31 9.36 -0.17
CA LYS A 74 16.71 10.56 -0.75
C LYS A 74 15.90 10.25 -2.02
N GLU A 75 16.41 9.42 -2.92
CA GLU A 75 15.71 9.07 -4.16
C GLU A 75 14.38 8.37 -3.88
N LEU A 76 14.34 7.38 -2.98
CA LEU A 76 13.12 6.67 -2.62
C LEU A 76 12.12 7.58 -1.90
N LYS A 77 12.60 8.50 -1.06
CA LYS A 77 11.76 9.48 -0.36
C LYS A 77 11.12 10.47 -1.32
N ASP A 78 11.89 11.01 -2.27
CA ASP A 78 11.38 11.95 -3.28
C ASP A 78 10.31 11.30 -4.17
N LEU A 79 10.37 9.97 -4.37
CA LEU A 79 9.33 9.24 -5.11
C LEU A 79 8.00 9.11 -4.37
N ALA A 80 7.99 9.19 -3.03
CA ALA A 80 6.79 8.96 -2.23
C ALA A 80 5.69 9.99 -2.56
N GLU A 81 6.08 11.22 -2.85
CA GLU A 81 5.15 12.31 -3.24
C GLU A 81 4.40 12.00 -4.54
N LYS A 82 4.94 11.14 -5.40
CA LYS A 82 4.31 10.73 -6.67
C LYS A 82 3.60 9.38 -6.55
N ILE A 83 4.26 8.40 -5.92
CA ILE A 83 3.73 7.03 -5.79
C ILE A 83 2.49 6.99 -4.89
N SER A 84 2.50 7.75 -3.78
CA SER A 84 1.38 7.69 -2.82
C SER A 84 0.06 8.18 -3.42
N PRO A 85 0.02 9.35 -4.11
CA PRO A 85 -1.20 9.77 -4.81
C PRO A 85 -1.62 8.83 -5.93
N MET A 86 -0.68 8.24 -6.68
CA MET A 86 -1.00 7.27 -7.73
C MET A 86 -1.73 6.05 -7.16
N GLY A 87 -1.20 5.47 -6.07
CA GLY A 87 -1.82 4.33 -5.39
C GLY A 87 -3.18 4.68 -4.79
N SER A 88 -3.28 5.80 -4.09
CA SER A 88 -4.55 6.27 -3.49
C SER A 88 -5.62 6.55 -4.54
N LYS A 89 -5.24 7.19 -5.66
CA LYS A 89 -6.15 7.42 -6.78
C LYS A 89 -6.64 6.11 -7.38
N PHE A 90 -5.73 5.18 -7.68
CA PHE A 90 -6.11 3.87 -8.22
C PHE A 90 -7.08 3.14 -7.29
N GLN A 91 -6.75 3.05 -6.00
CA GLN A 91 -7.59 2.38 -5.01
C GLN A 91 -8.99 3.01 -4.92
N ASN A 92 -9.07 4.35 -4.94
CA ASN A 92 -10.34 5.08 -5.00
C ASN A 92 -11.13 4.80 -6.29
N ASP A 93 -10.45 4.76 -7.43
CA ASP A 93 -11.06 4.45 -8.73
C ASP A 93 -11.67 3.05 -8.76
N ILE A 94 -11.18 2.12 -7.93
CA ILE A 94 -11.74 0.77 -7.81
C ILE A 94 -12.85 0.72 -6.77
N LEU A 95 -12.56 1.11 -5.53
CA LEU A 95 -13.47 0.94 -4.39
C LEU A 95 -14.74 1.80 -4.50
N LEU A 96 -14.65 2.94 -5.17
CA LEU A 96 -15.79 3.85 -5.34
C LEU A 96 -16.53 3.66 -6.67
N ASN A 97 -16.09 2.71 -7.52
CA ASN A 97 -16.74 2.42 -8.79
C ASN A 97 -18.11 1.77 -8.59
N SER A 98 -19.17 2.56 -8.79
CA SER A 98 -20.56 2.12 -8.60
C SER A 98 -20.91 0.90 -9.46
N LYS A 99 -20.46 0.85 -10.72
CA LYS A 99 -20.77 -0.27 -11.62
C LYS A 99 -20.09 -1.58 -11.20
N LEU A 100 -18.86 -1.49 -10.71
CA LEU A 100 -18.15 -2.65 -10.17
C LEU A 100 -18.82 -3.12 -8.88
N PHE A 101 -19.15 -2.18 -7.99
CA PHE A 101 -19.81 -2.49 -6.72
C PHE A 101 -21.18 -3.16 -6.93
N ASP A 102 -21.98 -2.70 -7.89
CA ASP A 102 -23.26 -3.33 -8.23
C ASP A 102 -23.09 -4.81 -8.61
N LYS A 103 -22.05 -5.15 -9.39
CA LYS A 103 -21.73 -6.55 -9.72
C LYS A 103 -21.32 -7.35 -8.49
N ILE A 104 -20.46 -6.79 -7.63
CA ILE A 104 -20.03 -7.44 -6.38
C ILE A 104 -21.24 -7.69 -5.46
N LYS A 105 -22.16 -6.72 -5.37
CA LYS A 105 -23.39 -6.85 -4.59
C LYS A 105 -24.29 -7.98 -5.10
N LEU A 106 -24.46 -8.10 -6.41
CA LEU A 106 -25.20 -9.21 -7.01
C LEU A 106 -24.58 -10.57 -6.67
N VAL A 107 -23.24 -10.69 -6.72
CA VAL A 107 -22.56 -11.91 -6.30
C VAL A 107 -22.76 -12.16 -4.81
N TYR A 108 -22.62 -11.15 -3.96
CA TYR A 108 -22.80 -11.27 -2.51
C TYR A 108 -24.22 -11.74 -2.12
N GLU A 109 -25.25 -11.25 -2.83
CA GLU A 109 -26.65 -11.60 -2.58
C GLU A 109 -27.09 -12.91 -3.27
N SER A 110 -26.23 -13.51 -4.11
CA SER A 110 -26.56 -14.69 -4.89
C SER A 110 -26.81 -15.93 -4.01
N LYS A 111 -27.89 -16.66 -4.35
CA LYS A 111 -28.20 -17.96 -3.72
C LYS A 111 -27.21 -19.06 -4.15
N GLU A 112 -26.52 -18.88 -5.28
CA GLU A 112 -25.55 -19.85 -5.80
C GLU A 112 -24.32 -20.00 -4.91
N ASN A 113 -24.05 -19.01 -4.05
CA ASN A 113 -22.95 -19.04 -3.08
C ASN A 113 -23.02 -20.25 -2.14
N LYS A 114 -24.20 -20.85 -1.95
CA LYS A 114 -24.39 -22.07 -1.15
C LYS A 114 -23.65 -23.30 -1.72
N ASN A 115 -23.24 -23.25 -2.98
CA ASN A 115 -22.51 -24.32 -3.66
C ASN A 115 -20.99 -24.11 -3.66
N LEU A 116 -20.51 -22.99 -3.12
CA LEU A 116 -19.09 -22.68 -3.01
C LEU A 116 -18.52 -23.23 -1.71
N ASP A 117 -17.19 -23.35 -1.66
CA ASP A 117 -16.52 -23.70 -0.40
C ASP A 117 -16.46 -22.50 0.56
N ASN A 118 -16.00 -22.76 1.79
CA ASN A 118 -15.97 -21.75 2.84
C ASN A 118 -14.98 -20.62 2.54
N GLU A 119 -13.90 -20.87 1.80
CA GLU A 119 -12.88 -19.88 1.48
C GLU A 119 -13.41 -18.91 0.42
N ASP A 120 -14.07 -19.43 -0.61
CA ASP A 120 -14.76 -18.65 -1.65
C ASP A 120 -15.87 -17.77 -1.05
N ILE A 121 -16.71 -18.32 -0.17
CA ILE A 121 -17.75 -17.55 0.54
C ILE A 121 -17.12 -16.44 1.39
N ARG A 122 -16.00 -16.74 2.06
CA ARG A 122 -15.27 -15.75 2.85
C ARG A 122 -14.70 -14.64 1.98
N LEU A 123 -14.15 -14.97 0.82
CA LEU A 123 -13.61 -13.99 -0.11
C LEU A 123 -14.70 -13.04 -0.62
N ILE A 124 -15.89 -13.56 -0.94
CA ILE A 124 -17.07 -12.75 -1.30
C ILE A 124 -17.42 -11.78 -0.17
N ASP A 125 -17.54 -12.28 1.07
CA ASP A 125 -17.90 -11.49 2.24
C ASP A 125 -16.90 -10.37 2.53
N VAL A 126 -15.60 -10.70 2.52
CA VAL A 126 -14.53 -9.74 2.77
C VAL A 126 -14.47 -8.69 1.66
N THR A 127 -14.57 -9.11 0.40
CA THR A 127 -14.58 -8.19 -0.75
C THR A 127 -15.74 -7.20 -0.63
N TYR A 128 -16.97 -7.69 -0.45
CA TYR A 128 -18.14 -6.83 -0.35
C TYR A 128 -18.03 -5.84 0.83
N LYS A 129 -17.69 -6.33 2.02
CA LYS A 129 -17.53 -5.49 3.22
C LYS A 129 -16.42 -4.46 3.05
N ASN A 130 -15.33 -4.80 2.37
CA ASN A 130 -14.25 -3.85 2.11
C ASN A 130 -14.74 -2.70 1.22
N PHE A 131 -15.50 -2.98 0.15
CA PHE A 131 -16.10 -1.93 -0.69
C PHE A 131 -17.05 -1.04 0.13
N VAL A 132 -17.95 -1.61 0.92
CA VAL A 132 -18.88 -0.84 1.76
C VAL A 132 -18.14 0.06 2.75
N ARG A 133 -17.12 -0.48 3.44
CA ARG A 133 -16.31 0.28 4.41
C ARG A 133 -15.53 1.44 3.79
N ASN A 134 -15.17 1.31 2.51
CA ASN A 134 -14.50 2.37 1.75
C ASN A 134 -15.47 3.28 0.99
N GLY A 135 -16.78 3.18 1.26
CA GLY A 135 -17.76 4.15 0.77
C GLY A 135 -18.38 3.82 -0.59
N ALA A 136 -18.30 2.57 -1.05
CA ALA A 136 -18.91 2.16 -2.32
C ALA A 136 -20.44 2.41 -2.38
N ASP A 137 -21.12 2.32 -1.22
CA ASP A 137 -22.58 2.50 -1.07
C ASP A 137 -22.99 3.95 -0.74
N LEU A 138 -22.04 4.89 -0.76
CA LEU A 138 -22.34 6.30 -0.54
C LEU A 138 -22.92 6.98 -1.78
N LYS A 139 -23.55 8.14 -1.57
CA LYS A 139 -23.93 9.04 -2.66
C LYS A 139 -22.68 9.64 -3.31
N GLU A 140 -22.75 9.95 -4.59
CA GLU A 140 -21.60 10.48 -5.36
C GLU A 140 -20.92 11.70 -4.72
N GLN A 141 -21.70 12.62 -4.14
CA GLN A 141 -21.15 13.78 -3.41
C GLN A 141 -20.26 13.40 -2.22
N ASP A 142 -20.55 12.27 -1.56
CA ASP A 142 -19.82 11.81 -0.38
C ASP A 142 -18.64 10.91 -0.79
N LYS A 143 -18.76 10.19 -1.92
CA LYS A 143 -17.61 9.52 -2.57
C LYS A 143 -16.51 10.52 -2.93
N GLU A 144 -16.87 11.69 -3.47
CA GLU A 144 -15.90 12.74 -3.77
C GLU A 144 -15.21 13.31 -2.52
N LYS A 145 -15.91 13.34 -1.38
CA LYS A 145 -15.29 13.73 -0.10
C LYS A 145 -14.27 12.68 0.36
N ILE A 146 -14.61 11.39 0.26
CA ILE A 146 -13.67 10.30 0.57
C ILE A 146 -12.42 10.39 -0.30
N ARG A 147 -12.57 10.58 -1.61
CA ARG A 147 -11.43 10.77 -2.54
C ARG A 147 -10.45 11.84 -2.07
N LYS A 148 -10.97 13.01 -1.68
CA LYS A 148 -10.15 14.13 -1.19
C LYS A 148 -9.48 13.82 0.15
N ILE A 149 -10.17 13.10 1.03
CA ILE A 149 -9.60 12.66 2.32
C ILE A 149 -8.45 11.69 2.08
N ASP A 150 -8.66 10.68 1.24
CA ASP A 150 -7.67 9.64 0.95
C ASP A 150 -6.47 10.19 0.17
N GLU A 151 -6.68 11.15 -0.74
CA GLU A 151 -5.59 11.86 -1.40
C GLU A 151 -4.73 12.61 -0.37
N LYS A 152 -5.36 13.36 0.54
CA LYS A 152 -4.65 14.10 1.59
C LYS A 152 -3.92 13.16 2.55
N LEU A 153 -4.54 12.05 2.96
CA LEU A 153 -3.91 11.06 3.83
C LEU A 153 -2.74 10.36 3.15
N SER A 154 -2.82 10.12 1.85
CA SER A 154 -1.73 9.51 1.06
C SER A 154 -0.46 10.36 1.07
N LEU A 155 -0.59 11.69 1.21
CA LEU A 155 0.54 12.61 1.32
C LEU A 155 1.02 12.77 2.76
N LEU A 156 0.08 12.91 3.71
CA LEU A 156 0.41 13.16 5.12
C LEU A 156 1.12 11.97 5.79
N SER A 157 0.75 10.73 5.42
CA SER A 157 1.31 9.53 6.03
C SER A 157 2.82 9.36 5.78
N PRO A 158 3.33 9.37 4.53
CA PRO A 158 4.77 9.32 4.28
C PRO A 158 5.49 10.57 4.80
N GLN A 159 4.85 11.74 4.79
CA GLN A 159 5.41 12.95 5.38
C GLN A 159 5.64 12.79 6.88
N PHE A 160 4.67 12.23 7.61
CA PHE A 160 4.82 11.95 9.04
C PHE A 160 5.97 10.98 9.30
N SER A 161 6.04 9.86 8.58
CA SER A 161 7.13 8.89 8.71
C SER A 161 8.51 9.52 8.46
N ASN A 162 8.63 10.37 7.43
CA ASN A 162 9.86 11.10 7.15
C ASN A 162 10.21 12.10 8.26
N ASN A 163 9.23 12.81 8.81
CA ASN A 163 9.47 13.75 9.91
C ASN A 163 9.97 13.03 11.17
N VAL A 164 9.39 11.88 11.53
CA VAL A 164 9.83 11.08 12.68
C VAL A 164 11.27 10.58 12.48
N LEU A 165 11.59 10.03 11.30
CA LEU A 165 12.94 9.56 10.99
C LEU A 165 13.96 10.70 11.03
N ASN A 166 13.61 11.87 10.47
CA ASN A 166 14.50 13.03 10.47
C ASN A 166 14.72 13.58 11.89
N ALA A 167 13.67 13.61 12.72
CA ALA A 167 13.78 14.03 14.12
C ALA A 167 14.69 13.08 14.91
N GLN A 168 14.52 11.76 14.73
CA GLN A 168 15.34 10.74 15.38
C GLN A 168 16.82 10.85 14.95
N ASN A 169 17.09 11.02 13.65
CA ASN A 169 18.46 11.13 13.13
C ASN A 169 19.16 12.43 13.53
N LYS A 170 18.40 13.52 13.75
CA LYS A 170 18.93 14.82 14.15
C LYS A 170 19.29 14.88 15.63
N TYR A 171 18.64 14.07 16.47
CA TYR A 171 18.89 14.08 17.90
C TYR A 171 20.28 13.52 18.21
N GLU A 172 21.07 14.32 18.93
CA GLU A 172 22.37 13.92 19.45
C GLU A 172 22.47 14.36 20.90
N LEU A 173 22.98 13.47 21.75
CA LEU A 173 23.32 13.77 23.13
C LEU A 173 24.82 13.56 23.31
N TRP A 174 25.56 14.67 23.35
CA TRP A 174 26.98 14.68 23.65
C TRP A 174 27.18 14.65 25.17
N ILE A 175 27.98 13.70 25.65
CA ILE A 175 28.26 13.52 27.08
C ILE A 175 29.77 13.59 27.29
N ASP A 176 30.23 14.73 27.80
CA ASP A 176 31.66 15.00 28.00
C ASP A 176 32.15 14.54 29.38
N ASN A 177 31.23 14.37 30.34
CA ASN A 177 31.55 13.88 31.68
C ASN A 177 31.25 12.39 31.81
N LYS A 178 32.29 11.58 32.03
CA LYS A 178 32.17 10.14 32.26
C LYS A 178 31.25 9.78 33.44
N GLN A 179 31.14 10.63 34.46
CA GLN A 179 30.25 10.39 35.61
C GLN A 179 28.76 10.35 35.21
N ASN A 180 28.36 11.08 34.16
CA ASN A 180 26.98 11.07 33.68
C ASN A 180 26.59 9.75 32.97
N LEU A 181 27.55 8.83 32.80
CA LEU A 181 27.33 7.49 32.26
C LEU A 181 27.16 6.42 33.35
N GLU A 182 27.20 6.81 34.63
CA GLU A 182 27.05 5.88 35.75
C GLU A 182 25.71 5.12 35.67
N GLY A 183 25.76 3.80 35.86
CA GLY A 183 24.60 2.92 35.75
C GLY A 183 24.36 2.32 34.35
N LEU A 184 25.07 2.78 33.31
CA LEU A 184 24.99 2.18 31.97
C LEU A 184 25.90 0.94 31.84
N PRO A 185 25.46 -0.11 31.11
CA PRO A 185 26.33 -1.24 30.77
C PRO A 185 27.55 -0.83 29.93
N GLU A 186 28.68 -1.52 30.09
CA GLU A 186 29.91 -1.25 29.33
C GLU A 186 29.72 -1.38 27.81
N SER A 187 28.83 -2.28 27.36
CA SER A 187 28.49 -2.44 25.95
C SER A 187 27.83 -1.17 25.37
N SER A 188 26.90 -0.56 26.11
CA SER A 188 26.24 0.69 25.71
C SER A 188 27.23 1.85 25.66
N ILE A 189 28.13 1.95 26.65
CA ILE A 189 29.20 2.97 26.67
C ILE A 189 30.15 2.78 25.48
N SER A 190 30.49 1.54 25.14
CA SER A 190 31.39 1.23 24.02
C SER A 190 30.76 1.61 22.67
N ILE A 191 29.48 1.27 22.45
CA ILE A 191 28.74 1.67 21.24
C ILE A 191 28.66 3.20 21.15
N ALA A 192 28.30 3.89 22.23
CA ALA A 192 28.23 5.35 22.24
C ALA A 192 29.57 6.02 21.92
N LYS A 193 30.68 5.46 22.43
CA LYS A 193 32.04 5.93 22.12
C LYS A 193 32.42 5.74 20.65
N GLU A 194 32.03 4.61 20.04
CA GLU A 194 32.24 4.39 18.61
C GLU A 194 31.42 5.35 17.75
N GLU A 195 30.16 5.58 18.10
CA GLU A 195 29.30 6.55 17.41
C GLU A 195 29.84 7.98 17.52
N ALA A 196 30.31 8.40 18.69
CA ALA A 196 30.96 9.70 18.88
C ALA A 196 32.15 9.89 17.93
N LYS A 197 33.04 8.88 17.82
CA LYS A 197 34.19 8.90 16.90
C LYS A 197 33.78 9.01 15.42
N LYS A 198 32.66 8.40 15.02
CA LYS A 198 32.18 8.48 13.63
C LYS A 198 31.66 9.88 13.30
N LYS A 199 31.14 10.61 14.29
CA LYS A 199 30.55 11.94 14.13
C LYS A 199 31.54 13.10 14.30
N GLY A 200 32.68 12.87 14.95
CA GLY A 200 33.75 13.86 15.14
C GLY A 200 34.31 13.81 16.55
#